data_AF-A0A0A2JHB4-F1
#
_entry.id   AF-A0A0A2JHB4-F1
#
_cell.length_a   1.000
_cell.length_b   1.000
_cell.length_c   1.000
_cell.angle_alpha   90.00
_cell.angle_beta   90.00
_cell.angle_gamma   90.00
#
_symmetry.space_group_name_H-M   'P 1'
#
loop_
_entity.id
_entity.type
_entity.pdbx_description
1 polymer ?
#
loop_
_entity_poly.entity_id
_entity_poly.type
_entity_poly.pdbx_seq_one_letter_code
_entity_poly.pdbx_strand_id
1 'polypeptide(L)'
;MMNSDDIRDLGEPIIRLAAAAKRAVRQRIRERWERQWERETTSAPTKRLVQAPNKKTLRLYEGLTKPQCAILIQMRTMRIGLRHFLFKIKAAESDRCPCDEGSQTPKHVLMQCPRYIFPRTKLWDQLYDLGIEMDYDKIISNPQATRYVVKFMHQTGLLRQFQHVGIEDDDDDEPVGVAAMDLGVEDDGY
;
A
#
# COMPACT_ATOMS: atom_id res chain seq x y z
N MET A 1 11.07 29.07 -61.78
CA MET A 1 11.36 27.62 -61.85
C MET A 1 11.73 27.19 -60.45
N MET A 2 10.83 26.48 -59.77
CA MET A 2 11.11 25.88 -58.45
C MET A 2 11.92 24.60 -58.67
N ASN A 3 12.98 24.41 -57.87
CA ASN A 3 13.87 23.24 -57.98
C ASN A 3 13.09 21.95 -57.70
N SER A 4 13.40 20.90 -58.46
CA SER A 4 12.82 19.55 -58.29
C SER A 4 13.15 18.87 -56.95
N ASP A 5 13.98 19.50 -56.12
CA ASP A 5 14.39 18.99 -54.81
C ASP A 5 13.41 19.35 -53.68
N ASP A 6 12.43 20.24 -53.91
CA ASP A 6 11.42 20.65 -52.91
C ASP A 6 10.14 19.77 -52.89
N ILE A 7 10.08 18.71 -53.71
CA ILE A 7 8.91 17.79 -53.79
C ILE A 7 9.25 16.43 -53.17
N ARG A 8 10.01 16.41 -52.07
CA ARG A 8 10.33 15.19 -51.31
C ARG A 8 10.23 15.42 -49.80
N ASP A 9 9.20 16.11 -49.35
CA ASP A 9 8.81 16.07 -47.92
C ASP A 9 7.28 16.08 -47.77
N LEU A 10 6.62 15.26 -48.59
CA LEU A 10 5.26 14.81 -48.27
C LEU A 10 5.41 13.54 -47.45
N GLY A 11 5.56 13.72 -46.14
CA GLY A 11 5.83 12.69 -45.14
C GLY A 11 5.16 11.37 -45.47
N GLU A 12 5.99 10.39 -45.85
CA GLU A 12 5.56 9.03 -46.08
C GLU A 12 4.77 8.54 -44.86
N PRO A 13 3.60 7.89 -45.05
CA PRO A 13 2.84 7.38 -43.94
C PRO A 13 3.74 6.43 -43.16
N ILE A 14 3.92 6.70 -41.85
CA ILE A 14 4.65 5.81 -40.96
C ILE A 14 3.84 4.52 -40.84
N ILE A 15 4.11 3.56 -41.73
CA ILE A 15 3.50 2.24 -41.70
C ILE A 15 4.17 1.47 -40.57
N ARG A 16 3.42 1.30 -39.47
CA ARG A 16 3.84 0.51 -38.31
C ARG A 16 2.87 -0.64 -38.12
N LEU A 17 3.41 -1.78 -37.70
CA LEU A 17 2.60 -2.85 -37.13
C LEU A 17 1.76 -2.29 -35.98
N ALA A 18 0.48 -2.68 -35.91
CA ALA A 18 -0.41 -2.22 -34.86
C ALA A 18 0.14 -2.49 -33.45
N ALA A 19 0.87 -3.60 -33.26
CA ALA A 19 1.57 -3.91 -32.01
C ALA A 19 2.65 -2.87 -31.67
N ALA A 20 3.49 -2.49 -32.64
CA ALA A 20 4.54 -1.47 -32.46
C ALA A 20 3.95 -0.09 -32.16
N ALA A 21 2.84 0.28 -32.82
CA ALA A 21 2.12 1.52 -32.53
C ALA A 21 1.56 1.52 -31.10
N LYS A 22 0.91 0.42 -30.67
CA LYS A 22 0.40 0.26 -29.30
C LYS A 22 1.50 0.33 -28.25
N ARG A 23 2.65 -0.33 -28.47
CA ARG A 23 3.83 -0.26 -27.59
C ARG A 23 4.31 1.18 -27.45
N ALA A 24 4.50 1.89 -28.57
CA ALA A 24 4.96 3.28 -28.55
C ALA A 24 4.01 4.21 -27.77
N VAL A 25 2.69 4.04 -27.93
CA VAL A 25 1.71 4.81 -27.16
C VAL A 25 1.78 4.48 -25.67
N ARG A 26 1.84 3.19 -25.30
CA ARG A 26 1.97 2.76 -23.90
C ARG A 26 3.24 3.30 -23.25
N GLN A 27 4.37 3.25 -23.95
CA GLN A 27 5.64 3.79 -23.47
C GLN A 27 5.56 5.30 -23.23
N ARG A 28 5.02 6.07 -24.19
CA ARG A 28 4.84 7.52 -24.02
C ARG A 28 3.95 7.88 -22.84
N ILE A 29 2.87 7.11 -22.64
CA ILE A 29 1.99 7.28 -21.47
C ILE A 29 2.78 6.98 -20.20
N ARG A 30 3.48 5.84 -20.13
CA ARG A 30 4.28 5.44 -18.96
C ARG A 30 5.30 6.52 -18.57
N GLU A 31 6.11 6.96 -19.52
CA GLU A 31 7.11 8.02 -19.27
C GLU A 31 6.46 9.33 -18.81
N ARG A 32 5.28 9.69 -19.34
CA ARG A 32 4.55 10.87 -18.87
C ARG A 32 4.13 10.71 -17.42
N TRP A 33 3.59 9.54 -17.06
CA TRP A 33 3.17 9.20 -15.71
C TRP A 33 4.34 9.19 -14.73
N GLU A 34 5.48 8.61 -15.09
CA GLU A 34 6.70 8.60 -14.27
C GLU A 34 7.20 10.02 -13.99
N ARG A 35 7.32 10.87 -15.02
CA ARG A 35 7.70 12.29 -14.84
C ARG A 35 6.72 13.05 -13.95
N GLN A 36 5.42 12.79 -14.08
CA GLN A 36 4.41 13.42 -13.22
C GLN A 36 4.55 12.97 -11.76
N TRP A 37 4.78 11.67 -11.55
CA TRP A 37 5.00 11.10 -10.22
C TRP A 37 6.25 11.68 -9.55
N GLU A 38 7.36 11.81 -10.28
CA GLU A 38 8.60 12.40 -9.77
C GLU A 38 8.42 13.86 -9.37
N ARG A 39 7.75 14.66 -10.21
CA ARG A 39 7.52 16.10 -10.00
C ARG A 39 6.54 16.42 -8.87
N GLU A 40 5.68 15.47 -8.49
CA GLU A 40 4.68 15.69 -7.44
C GLU A 40 5.35 15.88 -6.06
N THR A 41 5.19 17.09 -5.50
CA THR A 41 5.81 17.49 -4.23
C THR A 41 4.97 17.09 -3.01
N THR A 42 3.66 16.91 -3.17
CA THR A 42 2.76 16.51 -2.08
C THR A 42 2.71 14.99 -1.85
N SER A 43 3.41 14.23 -2.69
CA SER A 43 3.40 12.77 -2.69
C SER A 43 4.25 12.11 -1.60
N ALA A 44 5.02 12.85 -0.82
CA ALA A 44 5.96 12.28 0.17
C ALA A 44 5.34 11.21 1.10
N PRO A 45 4.13 11.39 1.66
CA PRO A 45 3.49 10.36 2.48
C PRO A 45 3.13 9.09 1.70
N THR A 46 2.77 9.22 0.42
CA THR A 46 2.44 8.09 -0.46
C THR A 46 3.70 7.40 -0.96
N LYS A 47 4.74 8.18 -1.32
CA LYS A 47 6.07 7.68 -1.73
C LYS A 47 6.77 6.89 -0.63
N ARG A 48 6.53 7.23 0.64
CA ARG A 48 6.95 6.42 1.79
C ARG A 48 6.41 4.98 1.72
N LEU A 49 5.18 4.80 1.23
CA LEU A 49 4.48 3.52 1.21
C LEU A 49 4.66 2.76 -0.10
N VAL A 50 4.78 3.49 -1.21
CA VAL A 50 4.86 2.96 -2.57
C VAL A 50 5.80 3.86 -3.36
N GLN A 51 7.02 3.39 -3.63
CA GLN A 51 8.02 4.19 -4.36
C GLN A 51 7.56 4.52 -5.78
N ALA A 52 6.93 3.57 -6.46
CA ALA A 52 6.27 3.76 -7.75
C ALA A 52 5.06 2.82 -7.86
N PRO A 53 3.92 3.26 -8.43
CA PRO A 53 2.76 2.41 -8.65
C PRO A 53 3.14 1.20 -9.53
N ASN A 54 3.05 0.00 -8.97
CA ASN A 54 3.30 -1.23 -9.71
C ASN A 54 2.27 -2.30 -9.34
N LYS A 55 2.10 -3.31 -10.20
CA LYS A 55 1.19 -4.44 -9.91
C LYS A 55 1.60 -5.18 -8.63
N LYS A 56 2.90 -5.26 -8.36
CA LYS A 56 3.45 -5.90 -7.15
C LYS A 56 2.96 -5.24 -5.84
N THR A 57 2.59 -3.96 -5.87
CA THR A 57 2.01 -3.22 -4.74
C THR A 57 0.66 -3.79 -4.33
N LEU A 58 -0.09 -4.36 -5.29
CA LEU A 58 -1.38 -4.98 -5.02
C LEU A 58 -1.25 -6.30 -4.26
N ARG A 59 -0.09 -6.99 -4.35
CA ARG A 59 0.18 -8.24 -3.62
C ARG A 59 0.05 -8.09 -2.11
N LEU A 60 0.26 -6.89 -1.59
CA LEU A 60 0.08 -6.60 -0.16
C LEU A 60 -1.37 -6.83 0.33
N TYR A 61 -2.33 -6.73 -0.59
CA TYR A 61 -3.76 -6.82 -0.30
C TYR A 61 -4.37 -8.14 -0.79
N GLU A 62 -3.57 -9.03 -1.39
CA GLU A 62 -4.05 -10.34 -1.83
C GLU A 62 -4.52 -11.17 -0.62
N GLY A 63 -5.63 -11.89 -0.79
CA GLY A 63 -6.28 -12.66 0.28
C GLY A 63 -7.08 -11.82 1.29
N LEU A 64 -6.97 -10.49 1.29
CA LEU A 64 -7.74 -9.65 2.20
C LEU A 64 -9.12 -9.30 1.62
N THR A 65 -10.16 -9.43 2.45
CA THR A 65 -11.50 -8.92 2.16
C THR A 65 -11.50 -7.39 2.02
N LYS A 66 -12.57 -6.82 1.44
CA LYS A 66 -12.69 -5.35 1.28
C LYS A 66 -12.55 -4.58 2.61
N PRO A 67 -13.19 -4.98 3.72
CA PRO A 67 -13.01 -4.30 5.00
C PRO A 67 -11.58 -4.42 5.53
N GLN A 68 -10.96 -5.59 5.39
CA GLN A 68 -9.56 -5.81 5.82
C GLN A 68 -8.58 -4.93 5.02
N CYS A 69 -8.75 -4.86 3.69
CA CYS A 69 -8.03 -3.93 2.83
C CYS A 69 -8.21 -2.47 3.32
N ALA A 70 -9.43 -2.06 3.65
CA ALA A 70 -9.71 -0.71 4.11
C ALA A 70 -9.01 -0.39 5.43
N ILE A 71 -9.01 -1.32 6.40
CA ILE A 71 -8.27 -1.19 7.66
C ILE A 71 -6.78 -1.00 7.38
N LEU A 72 -6.18 -1.87 6.55
CA LEU A 72 -4.77 -1.80 6.22
C LEU A 72 -4.39 -0.48 5.53
N ILE A 73 -5.18 -0.04 4.54
CA ILE A 73 -4.97 1.24 3.86
C ILE A 73 -4.99 2.40 4.86
N GLN A 74 -5.96 2.41 5.79
CA GLN A 74 -6.06 3.45 6.81
C GLN A 74 -4.85 3.45 7.75
N MET A 75 -4.37 2.27 8.17
CA MET A 75 -3.15 2.13 8.97
C MET A 75 -1.93 2.67 8.23
N ARG A 76 -1.72 2.24 6.97
CA ARG A 76 -0.56 2.65 6.16
C ARG A 76 -0.53 4.15 5.87
N THR A 77 -1.68 4.70 5.47
CA THR A 77 -1.80 6.13 5.11
C THR A 77 -1.86 7.06 6.32
N MET A 78 -2.06 6.52 7.52
CA MET A 78 -2.37 7.28 8.75
C MET A 78 -3.62 8.18 8.64
N ARG A 79 -4.45 7.95 7.61
CA ARG A 79 -5.75 8.60 7.42
C ARG A 79 -6.82 7.64 7.93
N ILE A 80 -7.04 7.68 9.23
CA ILE A 80 -7.78 6.66 9.97
C ILE A 80 -8.64 7.32 11.05
N GLY A 81 -9.72 6.66 11.48
CA GLY A 81 -10.60 7.14 12.57
C GLY A 81 -9.97 7.13 13.97
N LEU A 82 -8.67 7.44 14.10
CA LEU A 82 -7.97 7.59 15.38
C LEU A 82 -7.80 9.07 15.73
N ARG A 83 -7.71 9.37 17.03
CA ARG A 83 -7.73 10.76 17.54
C ARG A 83 -6.68 11.66 16.90
N HIS A 84 -5.48 11.18 16.59
CA HIS A 84 -4.46 12.01 15.94
C HIS A 84 -4.91 12.56 14.58
N PHE A 85 -5.46 11.70 13.72
CA PHE A 85 -5.95 12.14 12.42
C PHE A 85 -7.21 12.99 12.55
N LEU A 86 -8.14 12.58 13.43
CA LEU A 86 -9.38 13.32 13.68
C LEU A 86 -9.11 14.74 14.21
N PHE A 87 -8.17 14.91 15.14
CA PHE A 87 -7.74 16.22 15.64
C PHE A 87 -7.15 17.08 14.52
N LYS A 88 -6.29 16.50 13.68
CA LYS A 88 -5.66 17.21 12.54
C LYS A 88 -6.69 17.78 11.56
N ILE A 89 -7.83 17.11 11.38
CA ILE A 89 -8.94 17.57 10.54
C ILE A 89 -10.02 18.33 11.32
N LYS A 90 -9.78 18.67 12.59
CA LYS A 90 -10.71 19.38 13.49
C LYS A 90 -12.03 18.64 13.73
N ALA A 91 -12.01 17.31 13.69
CA ALA A 91 -13.14 16.43 14.01
C ALA A 91 -13.08 15.85 15.45
N ALA A 92 -12.04 16.17 16.21
CA ALA A 92 -11.90 15.83 17.62
C ALA A 92 -11.17 16.96 18.36
N GLU A 93 -11.48 17.15 19.64
CA GLU A 93 -10.90 18.20 20.49
C GLU A 93 -9.46 17.92 20.94
N SER A 94 -9.01 16.67 20.86
CA SER A 94 -7.67 16.26 21.28
C SER A 94 -7.15 15.10 20.45
N ASP A 95 -5.84 15.10 20.20
CA ASP A 95 -5.13 13.99 19.57
C ASP A 95 -4.70 12.90 20.56
N ARG A 96 -4.81 13.15 21.87
CA ARG A 96 -4.27 12.29 22.93
C ARG A 96 -4.97 10.94 23.01
N CYS A 97 -4.18 9.88 23.08
CA CYS A 97 -4.66 8.55 23.38
C CYS A 97 -5.16 8.50 24.83
N PRO A 98 -6.28 7.81 25.14
CA PRO A 98 -6.75 7.66 26.52
C PRO A 98 -5.93 6.65 27.35
N CYS A 99 -4.69 6.36 26.96
CA CYS A 99 -3.66 5.77 27.82
C CYS A 99 -2.64 6.80 28.30
N ASP A 100 -2.82 8.08 27.93
CA ASP A 100 -2.05 9.25 28.34
C ASP A 100 -0.57 9.31 27.91
N GLU A 101 -0.04 8.29 27.23
CA GLU A 101 1.36 8.20 26.77
C GLU A 101 1.67 8.94 25.46
N GLY A 102 0.69 9.60 24.82
CA GLY A 102 0.94 10.39 23.60
C GLY A 102 -0.28 10.52 22.68
N SER A 103 -0.03 10.92 21.44
CA SER A 103 -1.08 11.01 20.40
C SER A 103 -1.52 9.62 19.93
N GLN A 104 -2.82 9.43 19.70
CA GLN A 104 -3.36 8.16 19.21
C GLN A 104 -3.11 8.00 17.71
N THR A 105 -1.92 7.54 17.35
CA THR A 105 -1.52 7.18 15.98
C THR A 105 -1.60 5.68 15.75
N PRO A 106 -1.68 5.20 14.49
CA PRO A 106 -1.52 3.78 14.18
C PRO A 106 -0.27 3.14 14.80
N LYS A 107 0.88 3.83 14.71
CA LYS A 107 2.14 3.37 15.30
C LYS A 107 2.03 3.23 16.82
N HIS A 108 1.45 4.22 17.50
CA HIS A 108 1.23 4.14 18.93
C HIS A 108 0.31 2.96 19.29
N VAL A 109 -0.83 2.81 18.61
CA VAL A 109 -1.79 1.72 18.87
C VAL A 109 -1.13 0.35 18.64
N LEU A 110 -0.43 0.16 17.51
CA LEU A 110 0.19 -1.11 17.13
C LEU A 110 1.41 -1.48 17.97
N MET A 111 2.24 -0.50 18.34
CA MET A 111 3.57 -0.78 18.89
C MET A 111 3.72 -0.48 20.39
N GLN A 112 2.89 0.40 20.97
CA GLN A 112 3.18 1.01 22.27
C GLN A 112 2.01 0.95 23.26
N CYS A 113 0.80 1.30 22.81
CA CYS A 113 -0.34 1.58 23.68
C CYS A 113 -0.64 0.43 24.67
N PRO A 114 -0.50 0.63 25.99
CA PRO A 114 -0.64 -0.45 26.98
C PRO A 114 -2.04 -1.05 27.02
N ARG A 115 -3.06 -0.30 26.58
CA ARG A 115 -4.46 -0.77 26.51
C ARG A 115 -4.66 -1.95 25.56
N TYR A 116 -3.75 -2.16 24.62
CA TYR A 116 -3.82 -3.22 23.61
C TYR A 116 -2.71 -4.26 23.76
N ILE A 117 -2.17 -4.41 24.98
CA ILE A 117 -1.09 -5.37 25.25
C ILE A 117 -1.48 -6.81 24.87
N PHE A 118 -2.68 -7.26 25.24
CA PHE A 118 -3.14 -8.63 24.98
C PHE A 118 -3.19 -8.99 23.49
N PRO A 119 -3.91 -8.26 22.62
CA PRO A 119 -3.88 -8.55 21.18
C PRO A 119 -2.50 -8.31 20.57
N ARG A 120 -1.69 -7.39 21.14
CA ARG A 120 -0.34 -7.11 20.64
C ARG A 120 0.64 -8.24 20.93
N THR A 121 0.55 -8.91 22.08
CA THR A 121 1.38 -10.08 22.39
C THR A 121 1.16 -11.17 21.34
N LYS A 122 -0.10 -11.51 21.02
CA LYS A 122 -0.41 -12.48 19.96
C LYS A 122 0.18 -12.05 18.60
N LEU A 123 0.07 -10.77 18.26
CA LEU A 123 0.69 -10.23 17.04
C LEU A 123 2.21 -10.39 17.05
N TRP A 124 2.88 -10.09 18.16
CA TRP A 124 4.34 -10.17 18.25
C TRP A 124 4.86 -11.59 18.11
N ASP A 125 4.20 -12.58 18.72
CA ASP A 125 4.55 -13.99 18.56
C ASP A 125 4.46 -14.39 17.08
N GLN A 126 3.36 -14.02 16.41
CA GLN A 126 3.16 -14.29 14.98
C GLN A 126 4.21 -13.61 14.08
N LEU A 127 4.67 -12.41 14.43
CA LEU A 127 5.69 -11.69 13.67
C LEU A 127 7.10 -12.25 13.93
N TYR A 128 7.35 -12.73 15.15
CA TYR A 128 8.61 -13.38 15.52
C TYR A 128 8.79 -14.68 14.73
N ASP A 129 7.74 -15.51 14.63
CA ASP A 129 7.75 -16.75 13.84
C ASP A 129 8.02 -16.50 12.35
N LEU A 130 7.63 -15.33 11.83
CA LEU A 130 7.92 -14.90 10.46
C LEU A 130 9.30 -14.22 10.29
N GLY A 131 10.06 -14.04 11.37
CA GLY A 131 11.35 -13.34 11.33
C GLY A 131 11.24 -11.85 10.96
N ILE A 132 10.09 -11.22 11.21
CA ILE A 132 9.85 -9.83 10.84
C ILE A 132 10.34 -8.89 11.95
N GLU A 133 11.13 -7.90 11.56
CA GLU A 133 11.63 -6.88 12.48
C GLU A 133 10.50 -6.02 13.07
N MET A 134 10.65 -5.66 14.35
CA MET A 134 9.71 -4.82 15.11
C MET A 134 9.77 -3.33 14.73
N ASP A 135 9.54 -3.06 13.46
CA ASP A 135 9.36 -1.71 12.92
C ASP A 135 7.97 -1.55 12.27
N TYR A 136 7.34 -0.41 12.52
CA TYR A 136 6.00 -0.13 12.06
C TYR A 136 5.87 -0.20 10.52
N ASP A 137 6.78 0.44 9.80
CA ASP A 137 6.68 0.53 8.34
C ASP A 137 7.02 -0.82 7.67
N LYS A 138 7.94 -1.60 8.27
CA LYS A 138 8.24 -2.98 7.84
C LYS A 138 7.04 -3.91 8.04
N ILE A 139 6.39 -3.86 9.21
CA ILE A 139 5.24 -4.71 9.55
C ILE A 139 4.06 -4.44 8.60
N ILE A 140 3.64 -3.18 8.44
CA ILE A 140 2.47 -2.84 7.62
C ILE A 140 2.71 -2.97 6.10
N SER A 141 3.95 -3.24 5.69
CA SER A 141 4.35 -3.39 4.28
C SER A 141 4.77 -4.82 3.93
N ASN A 142 4.63 -5.78 4.85
CA ASN A 142 4.92 -7.19 4.61
C ASN A 142 3.62 -7.97 4.34
N PRO A 143 3.44 -8.61 3.16
CA PRO A 143 2.23 -9.35 2.80
C PRO A 143 1.81 -10.47 3.77
N GLN A 144 2.75 -11.12 4.44
CA GLN A 144 2.44 -12.17 5.43
C GLN A 144 1.98 -11.58 6.77
N ALA A 145 2.49 -10.40 7.15
CA ALA A 145 2.12 -9.74 8.38
C ALA A 145 0.75 -9.04 8.32
N THR A 146 0.30 -8.61 7.13
CA THR A 146 -0.88 -7.74 7.00
C THR A 146 -2.14 -8.35 7.59
N ARG A 147 -2.36 -9.67 7.44
CA ARG A 147 -3.51 -10.36 8.04
C ARG A 147 -3.53 -10.21 9.57
N TYR A 148 -2.38 -10.34 10.22
CA TYR A 148 -2.25 -10.21 11.67
C TYR A 148 -2.41 -8.76 12.14
N VAL A 149 -1.85 -7.80 11.39
CA VAL A 149 -2.03 -6.36 11.66
C VAL A 149 -3.50 -5.97 11.60
N VAL A 150 -4.22 -6.43 10.57
CA VAL A 150 -5.64 -6.13 10.39
C VAL A 150 -6.47 -6.79 11.48
N LYS A 151 -6.20 -8.05 11.82
CA LYS A 151 -6.83 -8.77 12.95
C LYS A 151 -6.64 -8.03 14.26
N PHE A 152 -5.40 -7.65 14.57
CA PHE A 152 -5.05 -6.83 15.74
C PHE A 152 -5.87 -5.53 15.76
N MET A 153 -5.86 -4.77 14.65
CA MET A 153 -6.53 -3.47 14.60
C MET A 153 -8.05 -3.60 14.76
N HIS A 154 -8.65 -4.65 14.19
CA HIS A 154 -10.06 -4.95 14.37
C HIS A 154 -10.40 -5.26 15.84
N GLN A 155 -9.59 -6.10 16.49
CA GLN A 155 -9.77 -6.47 17.91
C GLN A 155 -9.69 -5.26 18.87
N THR A 156 -9.01 -4.18 18.49
CA THR A 156 -8.99 -2.95 19.31
C THR A 156 -10.37 -2.31 19.46
N GLY A 157 -11.30 -2.56 18.54
CA GLY A 157 -12.63 -1.92 18.50
C GLY A 157 -12.59 -0.41 18.22
N LEU A 158 -11.43 0.16 17.91
CA LEU A 158 -11.28 1.60 17.67
C LEU A 158 -11.99 2.06 16.39
N LEU A 159 -12.06 1.19 15.38
CA LEU A 159 -12.69 1.47 14.09
C LEU A 159 -14.12 0.93 14.08
N ARG A 160 -15.04 1.65 14.72
CA ARG A 160 -16.45 1.25 14.89
C ARG A 160 -17.15 0.88 13.59
N GLN A 161 -16.77 1.49 12.47
CA GLN A 161 -17.32 1.17 11.15
C GLN A 161 -17.07 -0.28 10.70
N PHE A 162 -16.12 -0.99 11.32
CA PHE A 162 -15.79 -2.38 11.00
C PHE A 162 -16.22 -3.37 12.08
N GLN A 163 -16.94 -2.94 13.13
CA GLN A 163 -17.20 -3.77 14.32
C GLN A 163 -18.01 -5.06 14.04
N HIS A 164 -18.75 -5.13 12.93
CA HIS A 164 -19.56 -6.29 12.55
C HIS A 164 -18.89 -7.13 11.44
N VAL A 165 -17.65 -6.82 11.08
CA VAL A 165 -16.90 -7.61 10.11
C VAL A 165 -16.44 -8.88 10.82
N GLY A 166 -16.92 -10.03 10.36
CA GLY A 166 -16.31 -11.30 10.71
C GLY A 166 -14.91 -11.34 10.11
N ILE A 167 -13.88 -11.18 10.96
CA ILE A 167 -12.51 -11.53 10.57
C ILE A 167 -12.33 -12.95 11.05
N GLU A 168 -12.47 -13.88 10.12
CA GLU A 168 -12.34 -15.31 10.40
C GLU A 168 -10.95 -15.59 10.97
N ASP A 169 -10.93 -16.43 12.00
CA ASP A 169 -9.72 -17.00 12.56
C ASP A 169 -9.34 -18.16 11.64
N ASP A 170 -8.67 -17.87 10.52
CA ASP A 170 -7.91 -18.90 9.80
C ASP A 170 -6.69 -19.26 10.67
N ASP A 171 -6.96 -19.88 11.83
CA ASP A 171 -5.96 -20.39 12.77
C ASP A 171 -5.28 -21.68 12.20
N ASP A 172 -5.66 -22.11 10.98
CA ASP A 172 -5.16 -23.28 10.25
C ASP A 172 -4.33 -22.95 8.98
N ASP A 173 -3.90 -21.70 8.77
CA ASP A 173 -2.97 -21.42 7.67
C ASP A 173 -1.55 -21.83 8.08
N GLU A 174 -1.17 -23.04 7.64
CA GLU A 174 0.22 -23.38 7.32
C GLU A 174 0.86 -22.14 6.66
N PRO A 175 2.03 -21.65 7.09
CA PRO A 175 2.64 -20.47 6.49
C PRO A 175 2.69 -20.69 4.98
N VAL A 176 1.85 -19.96 4.23
CA VAL A 176 1.76 -20.06 2.77
C VAL A 176 3.18 -20.14 2.26
N GLY A 177 3.53 -21.33 1.77
CA GLY A 177 4.89 -21.78 1.63
C GLY A 177 5.74 -20.70 0.96
N VAL A 178 6.96 -20.55 1.46
CA VAL A 178 8.03 -19.65 1.00
C VAL A 178 8.33 -19.80 -0.51
N ALA A 179 7.69 -20.72 -1.21
CA ALA A 179 7.92 -21.12 -2.60
C ALA A 179 7.33 -20.18 -3.67
N ALA A 180 6.53 -19.16 -3.34
CA ALA A 180 6.02 -18.21 -4.34
C ALA A 180 6.71 -16.83 -4.32
N MET A 181 7.72 -16.64 -3.47
CA MET A 181 8.37 -15.33 -3.29
C MET A 181 9.67 -15.14 -4.08
N ASP A 182 10.11 -16.13 -4.86
CA ASP A 182 11.24 -15.96 -5.76
C ASP A 182 10.91 -16.33 -7.22
N LEU A 183 11.43 -15.51 -8.13
CA LEU A 183 11.41 -15.61 -9.59
C LEU A 183 10.08 -15.36 -10.33
N GLY A 184 9.56 -14.14 -10.15
CA GLY A 184 8.81 -13.44 -11.17
C GLY A 184 9.63 -12.31 -11.79
N VAL A 185 10.73 -12.64 -12.47
CA VAL A 185 11.20 -11.84 -13.60
C VAL A 185 10.15 -12.05 -14.69
N GLU A 186 8.99 -11.43 -14.53
CA GLU A 186 8.15 -11.16 -15.67
C GLU A 186 8.89 -10.09 -16.45
N ASP A 187 9.67 -10.59 -17.41
CA ASP A 187 10.09 -9.88 -18.60
C ASP A 187 9.00 -8.86 -18.94
N ASP A 188 9.31 -7.59 -18.71
CA ASP A 188 8.53 -6.45 -19.15
C ASP A 188 8.59 -6.27 -20.68
N GLY A 189 8.65 -7.41 -21.38
CA GLY A 189 8.31 -7.64 -22.76
C GLY A 189 6.88 -7.18 -23.05
N TYR A 190 6.72 -5.88 -23.21
CA TYR A 190 5.81 -5.35 -24.20
C TYR A 190 6.26 -4.04 -24.82
#